data_AF-A0A367B739-F1
#
_entry.id   AF-A0A367B739-F1
#
_cell.length_a   1.000
_cell.length_b   1.000
_cell.length_c   1.000
_cell.angle_alpha   90.00
_cell.angle_beta   90.00
_cell.angle_gamma   90.00
#
_symmetry.space_group_name_H-M   'P 1'
#
loop_
_entity.id
_entity.type
_entity.pdbx_description
1 polymer ?
#
loop_
_entity_poly.entity_id
_entity_poly.type
_entity_poly.pdbx_seq_one_letter_code
_entity_poly.pdbx_strand_id
1 'polypeptide(L)'
;MTVDASIDPLSYAASLLDAVGADREHIPADIALECLQAAELLELAGGQAQPIPLVEDDPRASIRAAMGALGLLDQDTFTIGYVLDAARAARRALRRLG
;
A
#
# COMPACT_ATOMS: atom_id res chain seq x y z
N MET A 1 16.60 -3.75 -24.74
CA MET A 1 16.70 -2.70 -23.69
C MET A 1 15.99 -3.27 -22.48
N THR A 2 16.73 -3.83 -21.53
CA THR A 2 16.19 -4.44 -20.32
C THR A 2 15.69 -3.32 -19.43
N VAL A 3 14.37 -3.19 -19.30
CA VAL A 3 13.77 -2.24 -18.36
C VAL A 3 13.98 -2.84 -16.97
N ASP A 4 15.14 -2.56 -16.38
CA ASP A 4 15.37 -2.75 -14.95
C ASP A 4 14.65 -1.59 -14.25
N ALA A 5 13.32 -1.61 -14.33
CA ALA A 5 12.48 -0.70 -13.56
C ALA A 5 12.52 -1.23 -12.14
N SER A 6 13.46 -0.74 -11.34
CA SER A 6 13.32 -0.78 -9.89
C SER A 6 11.92 -0.26 -9.60
N ILE A 7 11.01 -1.15 -9.22
CA ILE A 7 9.64 -0.77 -8.92
C ILE A 7 9.74 0.29 -7.82
N ASP A 8 9.24 1.50 -8.10
CA ASP A 8 9.22 2.58 -7.12
C ASP A 8 8.48 2.08 -5.86
N PRO A 9 9.15 1.95 -4.71
CA PRO A 9 8.54 1.33 -3.55
C PRO A 9 7.31 2.10 -3.05
N LEU A 10 7.28 3.42 -3.27
CA LEU A 10 6.16 4.27 -2.89
C LEU A 10 4.92 3.97 -3.75
N SER A 11 5.08 4.00 -5.08
CA SER A 11 4.02 3.65 -6.04
C SER A 11 3.55 2.20 -5.89
N TYR A 12 4.46 1.27 -5.59
CA TYR A 12 4.10 -0.12 -5.38
C TYR A 12 3.26 -0.31 -4.12
N ALA A 13 3.64 0.31 -3.00
CA ALA A 13 2.86 0.29 -1.78
C ALA A 13 1.47 0.92 -2.00
N ALA A 14 1.37 2.02 -2.74
CA ALA A 14 0.10 2.65 -3.09
C ALA A 14 -0.78 1.69 -3.90
N SER A 15 -0.23 1.08 -4.95
CA SER A 15 -0.93 0.13 -5.81
C SER A 15 -1.46 -1.09 -5.05
N LEU A 16 -0.67 -1.64 -4.12
CA LEU A 16 -1.08 -2.79 -3.30
C LEU A 16 -2.23 -2.43 -2.34
N LEU A 17 -2.16 -1.25 -1.71
CA LEU A 17 -3.20 -0.79 -0.79
C LEU A 17 -4.49 -0.42 -1.53
N ASP A 18 -4.38 0.14 -2.74
CA ASP A 18 -5.53 0.39 -3.62
C ASP A 18 -6.20 -0.92 -4.04
N ALA A 19 -5.42 -1.92 -4.49
CA ALA A 19 -5.92 -3.24 -4.85
C ALA A 19 -6.66 -3.93 -3.69
N VAL A 20 -6.12 -3.84 -2.46
CA VAL A 20 -6.80 -4.34 -1.26
C VAL A 20 -8.10 -3.58 -1.03
N GLY A 21 -8.08 -2.26 -1.10
CA GLY A 21 -9.26 -1.41 -0.93
C GLY A 21 -10.36 -1.63 -1.98
N ALA A 22 -9.98 -2.10 -3.16
CA ALA A 22 -10.89 -2.46 -4.24
C ALA A 22 -11.57 -3.83 -4.04
N ASP A 23 -10.99 -4.73 -3.24
CA ASP A 23 -11.49 -6.10 -2.99
C ASP A 23 -12.65 -6.18 -1.98
N ARG A 24 -13.70 -5.40 -2.23
CA ARG A 24 -14.85 -5.27 -1.31
C ARG A 24 -15.66 -6.55 -1.10
N GLU A 25 -15.42 -7.58 -1.91
CA GLU A 25 -16.09 -8.88 -1.78
C GLU A 25 -15.49 -9.72 -0.64
N HIS A 26 -14.17 -9.60 -0.41
CA HIS A 26 -13.45 -10.45 0.55
C HIS A 26 -13.01 -9.69 1.80
N ILE A 27 -13.05 -8.35 1.81
CA ILE A 27 -12.69 -7.55 2.99
C ILE A 27 -13.84 -6.68 3.52
N PRO A 28 -13.95 -6.50 4.86
CA PRO A 28 -14.89 -5.56 5.46
C PRO A 28 -14.72 -4.13 4.91
N ALA A 29 -15.84 -3.44 4.69
CA ALA A 29 -15.88 -2.13 4.03
C ALA A 29 -15.05 -1.04 4.75
N ASP A 30 -14.96 -1.11 6.07
CA ASP A 30 -14.16 -0.18 6.87
C ASP A 30 -12.65 -0.44 6.72
N ILE A 31 -12.23 -1.70 6.61
CA ILE A 31 -10.84 -2.06 6.30
C ILE A 31 -10.50 -1.66 4.86
N ALA A 32 -11.43 -1.87 3.92
CA ALA A 32 -11.27 -1.43 2.54
C ALA A 32 -11.05 0.07 2.45
N LEU A 33 -11.87 0.86 3.17
CA LEU A 33 -11.74 2.30 3.22
C LEU A 33 -10.41 2.74 3.84
N GLU A 34 -9.95 2.10 4.93
CA GLU A 34 -8.63 2.38 5.51
C GLU A 34 -7.49 2.14 4.50
N CYS A 35 -7.60 1.09 3.67
CA CYS A 35 -6.59 0.78 2.66
C CYS A 35 -6.62 1.76 1.48
N LEU A 36 -7.79 2.13 0.98
CA LEU A 36 -7.93 3.18 -0.05
C LEU A 36 -7.37 4.52 0.44
N GLN A 37 -7.71 4.92 1.66
CA GLN A 37 -7.18 6.16 2.23
C GLN A 37 -5.65 6.09 2.38
N ALA A 38 -5.10 4.93 2.76
CA ALA A 38 -3.66 4.75 2.82
C ALA A 38 -3.00 4.88 1.44
N ALA A 39 -3.62 4.35 0.38
CA ALA A 39 -3.14 4.52 -0.99
C ALA A 39 -3.16 6.00 -1.43
N GLU A 40 -4.25 6.72 -1.18
CA GLU A 40 -4.38 8.16 -1.46
C GLU A 40 -3.29 8.98 -0.74
N LEU A 41 -2.98 8.65 0.51
CA LEU A 41 -1.89 9.29 1.25
C LEU A 41 -0.53 9.07 0.58
N LEU A 42 -0.27 7.88 0.05
CA LEU A 42 0.98 7.61 -0.67
C LEU A 42 1.03 8.35 -2.01
N GLU A 43 -0.10 8.54 -2.69
CA GLU A 43 -0.17 9.40 -3.88
C GLU A 43 0.11 10.87 -3.55
N LEU A 44 -0.40 11.39 -2.44
CA LEU A 44 -0.08 12.73 -1.95
C LEU A 44 1.42 12.89 -1.59
N ALA A 45 2.08 11.79 -1.25
CA ALA A 45 3.53 11.74 -1.05
C ALA A 45 4.34 11.63 -2.36
N GLY A 46 3.66 11.56 -3.52
CA GLY A 46 4.29 11.45 -4.84
C GLY A 46 4.27 10.06 -5.46
N GLY A 47 3.66 9.06 -4.80
CA GLY A 47 3.43 7.75 -5.38
C GLY A 47 2.38 7.80 -6.50
N GLN A 48 2.34 6.75 -7.32
CA GLN A 48 1.34 6.59 -8.37
C GLN A 48 0.75 5.18 -8.30
N ALA A 49 -0.47 5.04 -7.77
CA ALA A 49 -1.12 3.75 -7.77
C ALA A 49 -1.44 3.31 -9.20
N GLN A 50 -1.23 2.03 -9.48
CA GLN A 50 -1.63 1.39 -10.71
C GLN A 50 -2.50 0.18 -10.40
N PRO A 51 -3.46 -0.16 -11.29
CA PRO A 51 -4.25 -1.38 -11.12
C PRO A 51 -3.33 -2.60 -11.18
N ILE A 52 -3.18 -3.28 -10.04
CA ILE A 52 -2.42 -4.52 -9.91
C ILE A 52 -3.27 -5.59 -9.23
N PRO A 53 -3.02 -6.89 -9.50
CA PRO A 53 -3.64 -7.94 -8.72
C PRO A 53 -3.11 -7.94 -7.28
N LEU A 54 -3.89 -8.52 -6.37
CA LEU A 54 -3.42 -8.85 -5.03
C LEU A 54 -2.23 -9.83 -5.12
N VAL A 55 -1.30 -9.71 -4.18
CA VAL A 55 -0.23 -10.68 -3.99
C VAL A 55 -0.84 -11.98 -3.51
N GLU A 56 -0.63 -13.07 -4.26
CA GLU A 56 -1.15 -14.40 -3.96
C GLU A 56 -2.69 -14.45 -3.80
N ASP A 57 -3.41 -13.50 -4.42
CA ASP A 57 -4.85 -13.30 -4.22
C ASP A 57 -5.24 -13.11 -2.73
N ASP A 58 -4.28 -12.66 -1.88
CA ASP A 58 -4.47 -12.46 -0.43
C ASP A 58 -4.30 -10.98 -0.05
N PRO A 59 -5.36 -10.34 0.49
CA PRO A 59 -5.28 -8.99 1.04
C PRO A 59 -4.21 -8.82 2.13
N ARG A 60 -3.99 -9.85 2.97
CA ARG A 60 -3.00 -9.79 4.05
C ARG A 60 -1.58 -9.84 3.50
N ALA A 61 -1.32 -10.70 2.51
CA ALA A 61 -0.04 -10.77 1.82
C ALA A 61 0.26 -9.43 1.13
N SER A 62 -0.73 -8.84 0.49
CA SER A 62 -0.63 -7.54 -0.19
C SER A 62 -0.30 -6.39 0.78
N ILE A 63 -0.96 -6.32 1.94
CA ILE A 63 -0.63 -5.30 2.96
C ILE A 63 0.79 -5.51 3.53
N ARG A 64 1.21 -6.77 3.76
CA ARG A 64 2.59 -7.05 4.22
C ARG A 64 3.62 -6.64 3.17
N ALA A 65 3.35 -6.91 1.90
CA ALA A 65 4.21 -6.50 0.79
C ALA A 65 4.29 -4.96 0.70
N ALA A 66 3.17 -4.25 0.87
CA ALA A 66 3.15 -2.79 0.90
C ALA A 66 3.99 -2.23 2.05
N MET A 67 3.83 -2.77 3.27
CA MET A 67 4.66 -2.38 4.42
C MET A 67 6.15 -2.69 4.20
N GLY A 68 6.46 -3.81 3.53
CA GLY A 68 7.82 -4.16 3.13
C GLY A 68 8.41 -3.15 2.15
N ALA A 69 7.65 -2.74 1.14
CA ALA A 69 8.04 -1.73 0.16
C ALA A 69 8.29 -0.37 0.82
N LEU A 70 7.43 0.07 1.74
CA LEU A 70 7.67 1.29 2.51
C LEU A 70 8.96 1.22 3.35
N GLY A 71 9.36 0.04 3.80
CA GLY A 71 10.62 -0.18 4.52
C GLY A 71 11.88 -0.08 3.64
N LEU A 72 11.73 -0.03 2.31
CA LEU A 72 12.82 0.16 1.37
C LEU A 72 13.06 1.64 1.02
N LEU A 73 12.16 2.53 1.44
CA LEU A 73 12.30 3.96 1.23
C LEU A 73 13.51 4.51 2.00
N ASP A 74 14.15 5.53 1.44
CA ASP A 74 15.13 6.30 2.19
C ASP A 74 14.47 7.04 3.37
N GLN A 75 15.28 7.47 4.32
CA GLN A 75 14.80 8.08 5.56
C GLN A 75 14.03 9.38 5.33
N ASP A 76 14.43 10.19 4.34
CA ASP A 76 13.80 11.48 4.07
C ASP A 76 12.39 11.25 3.51
N THR A 77 12.26 10.32 2.56
CA THR A 77 10.96 9.92 1.99
C THR A 77 10.07 9.26 3.03
N PHE A 78 10.61 8.34 3.85
CA PHE A 78 9.83 7.64 4.87
C PHE A 78 9.30 8.56 5.97
N THR A 79 10.00 9.66 6.27
CA THR A 79 9.61 10.62 7.31
C THR A 79 8.55 11.63 6.86
N ILE A 80 8.16 11.64 5.58
CA ILE A 80 7.02 12.43 5.10
C ILE A 80 5.75 12.02 5.86
N GLY A 81 5.01 13.02 6.37
CA GLY A 81 3.83 12.79 7.21
C GLY A 81 2.79 11.87 6.58
N TYR A 82 2.51 12.05 5.28
CA TYR A 82 1.58 11.19 4.55
C TYR A 82 2.05 9.73 4.47
N VAL A 83 3.35 9.48 4.28
CA VAL A 83 3.91 8.12 4.26
C VAL A 83 3.78 7.44 5.63
N LEU A 84 4.07 8.18 6.71
CA LEU A 84 3.91 7.66 8.07
C LEU A 84 2.45 7.33 8.40
N ASP A 85 1.51 8.18 7.98
CA ASP A 85 0.09 7.97 8.22
C ASP A 85 -0.46 6.80 7.41
N ALA A 86 -0.04 6.66 6.15
CA ALA A 86 -0.33 5.48 5.34
C ALA A 86 0.22 4.19 5.96
N ALA A 87 1.47 4.19 6.43
CA ALA A 87 2.08 3.04 7.10
C ALA A 87 1.32 2.65 8.38
N ARG A 88 0.83 3.64 9.14
CA ARG A 88 0.01 3.40 10.35
C ARG A 88 -1.35 2.82 10.00
N ALA A 89 -1.99 3.32 8.95
CA ALA A 89 -3.26 2.80 8.43
C ALA A 89 -3.11 1.36 7.95
N ALA A 90 -2.12 1.07 7.10
CA ALA A 90 -1.81 -0.28 6.63
C ALA A 90 -1.58 -1.26 7.80
N ARG A 91 -0.78 -0.86 8.81
CA ARG A 91 -0.55 -1.68 10.01
C ARG A 91 -1.81 -1.88 10.86
N ARG A 92 -2.76 -0.94 10.83
CA ARG A 92 -4.04 -1.07 11.52
C ARG A 92 -4.93 -2.06 10.76
N ALA A 93 -5.08 -1.88 9.46
CA ALA A 93 -5.82 -2.78 8.57
C ALA A 93 -5.33 -4.24 8.72
N LEU A 94 -4.02 -4.48 8.65
CA LEU A 94 -3.45 -5.82 8.82
C LEU A 94 -3.83 -6.45 10.15
N ARG A 95 -3.75 -5.69 11.25
CA ARG A 95 -4.11 -6.18 12.59
C ARG A 95 -5.61 -6.51 12.71
N ARG A 96 -6.45 -5.81 11.97
CA ARG A 96 -7.91 -6.02 11.98
C ARG A 96 -8.33 -7.19 11.08
N LEU A 97 -7.53 -7.51 10.06
CA LEU A 97 -7.73 -8.68 9.21
C LEU A 97 -7.37 -9.99 9.89
N GLY A 98 -6.47 -9.99 10.88
CA GLY A 98 -6.08 -11.18 11.66
C GLY A 98 -4.84 -11.88 11.13
#